data_AF-A0A8B6D4R2-F1
#
_entry.id   AF-A0A8B6D4R2-F1
#
_cell.length_a   1.000
_cell.length_b   1.000
_cell.length_c   1.000
_cell.angle_alpha   90.00
_cell.angle_beta   90.00
_cell.angle_gamma   90.00
#
_symmetry.space_group_name_H-M   'P 1'
#
loop_
_entity.id
_entity.type
_entity.pdbx_description
1 polymer ?
#
loop_
_entity_poly.entity_id
_entity_poly.type
_entity_poly.pdbx_seq_one_letter_code
_entity_poly.pdbx_strand_id
1 'polypeptide(L)'
;MDLTWHRYKAPRIAIILTDGKSQHKSKTLNAARNLKNAGVKIFSVGIGKGIDWSEVHGIASTGRKRAVFRGWSAKVQNFIELSKTSFKHQITEVACSVGSVIKPHDRFDGLIVN
;
A
#
# COMPACT_ATOMS: atom_id res chain seq x y z
N MET A 1 16.92 -21.16 12.03
CA MET A 1 16.33 -20.15 12.92
C MET A 1 15.54 -19.19 12.05
N ASP A 2 14.23 -19.36 11.99
CA ASP A 2 13.32 -18.59 11.13
C ASP A 2 13.07 -17.20 11.76
N LEU A 3 13.36 -16.14 11.01
CA LEU A 3 13.20 -14.74 11.44
C LEU A 3 11.87 -14.13 10.99
N THR A 4 10.88 -14.93 10.63
CA THR A 4 9.62 -14.40 10.11
C THR A 4 8.64 -13.99 11.22
N TRP A 5 8.90 -12.84 11.85
CA TRP A 5 7.95 -12.11 12.71
C TRP A 5 6.68 -11.62 11.98
N HIS A 6 6.37 -12.16 10.80
CA HIS A 6 5.12 -11.93 10.10
C HIS A 6 4.04 -12.89 10.63
N ARG A 7 2.86 -12.37 10.95
CA ARG A 7 1.72 -13.22 11.32
C ARG A 7 1.24 -13.95 10.07
N TYR A 8 1.44 -15.27 10.04
CA TYR A 8 0.88 -16.15 9.02
C TYR A 8 -0.63 -15.87 8.91
N LYS A 9 -1.11 -15.58 7.68
CA LYS A 9 -2.51 -15.21 7.34
C LYS A 9 -2.98 -13.80 7.69
N ALA A 10 -2.13 -12.87 8.14
CA ALA A 10 -2.54 -11.48 8.29
C ALA A 10 -2.38 -10.68 6.98
N PRO A 11 -3.35 -9.84 6.59
CA PRO A 11 -3.19 -8.85 5.52
C PRO A 11 -1.94 -7.99 5.72
N ARG A 12 -1.16 -7.80 4.65
CA ARG A 12 0.05 -6.96 4.66
C ARG A 12 -0.25 -5.64 3.97
N ILE A 13 -0.17 -4.54 4.72
CA ILE A 13 -0.50 -3.20 4.23
C ILE A 13 0.65 -2.23 4.55
N ALA A 14 1.01 -1.38 3.60
CA ALA A 14 1.90 -0.25 3.79
C ALA A 14 1.13 1.05 3.51
N ILE A 15 1.22 2.02 4.41
CA ILE A 15 0.67 3.38 4.23
C ILE A 15 1.86 4.33 4.13
N ILE A 16 2.01 4.97 2.98
CA ILE A 16 3.12 5.90 2.69
C ILE A 16 2.58 7.32 2.66
N LEU A 17 3.16 8.20 3.46
CA LEU A 17 2.86 9.63 3.48
C LEU A 17 4.09 10.40 2.99
N THR A 18 3.92 11.36 2.09
CA THR A 18 5.01 12.24 1.65
C THR A 18 4.49 13.62 1.29
N ASP A 19 5.26 14.65 1.59
CA ASP A 19 4.99 16.06 1.26
C ASP A 19 5.86 16.60 0.11
N GLY A 20 6.72 15.75 -0.45
CA GLY A 20 7.70 16.14 -1.46
C GLY A 20 7.95 15.07 -2.52
N LYS A 21 8.95 15.33 -3.35
CA LYS A 21 9.45 14.38 -4.36
C LYS A 21 10.53 13.52 -3.72
N SER A 22 10.63 12.25 -4.10
CA SER A 22 11.80 11.48 -3.71
C SER A 22 13.05 11.97 -4.47
N GLN A 23 14.21 11.81 -3.83
CA GLN A 23 15.50 12.12 -4.46
C GLN A 23 15.81 11.16 -5.64
N HIS A 24 15.22 9.96 -5.64
CA HIS A 24 15.49 8.90 -6.60
C HIS A 24 14.21 8.17 -7.01
N LYS A 25 13.39 8.81 -7.85
CA LYS A 25 12.09 8.29 -8.30
C LYS A 25 12.13 6.84 -8.82
N SER A 26 13.16 6.47 -9.58
CA SER A 26 13.31 5.10 -10.10
C SER A 26 13.51 4.06 -8.99
N LYS A 27 14.36 4.36 -8.00
CA LYS A 27 14.59 3.48 -6.84
C LYS A 27 13.33 3.36 -5.99
N THR A 28 12.62 4.47 -5.77
CA THR A 28 11.35 4.52 -5.04
C THR A 28 10.29 3.63 -5.70
N LEU A 29 10.10 3.75 -7.02
CA LEU A 29 9.14 2.93 -7.76
C LEU A 29 9.55 1.44 -7.81
N ASN A 30 10.85 1.14 -7.89
CA ASN A 30 11.36 -0.23 -7.82
C ASN A 30 11.09 -0.87 -6.44
N ALA A 31 11.34 -0.13 -5.34
CA ALA A 31 11.04 -0.61 -3.99
C ALA A 31 9.53 -0.86 -3.80
N ALA A 32 8.69 0.04 -4.29
CA ALA A 32 7.24 -0.16 -4.28
C ALA A 32 6.81 -1.39 -5.09
N ARG A 33 7.45 -1.65 -6.24
CA ARG A 33 7.20 -2.87 -7.03
C ARG A 33 7.56 -4.13 -6.25
N ASN A 34 8.71 -4.14 -5.57
CA ASN A 34 9.14 -5.29 -4.75
C ASN A 34 8.15 -5.58 -3.62
N LEU A 35 7.66 -4.54 -2.92
CA LEU A 35 6.62 -4.69 -1.89
C LEU A 35 5.31 -5.24 -2.47
N LYS A 36 4.87 -4.71 -3.62
CA LYS A 36 3.67 -5.21 -4.33
C LYS A 36 3.81 -6.68 -4.71
N ASN A 37 4.97 -7.08 -5.22
CA ASN A 37 5.28 -8.48 -5.58
C ASN A 37 5.31 -9.39 -4.35
N ALA A 38 5.74 -8.89 -3.19
CA ALA A 38 5.71 -9.61 -1.91
C ALA A 38 4.30 -9.69 -1.28
N GLY A 39 3.25 -9.30 -2.01
CA GLY A 39 1.86 -9.35 -1.55
C GLY A 39 1.45 -8.20 -0.62
N VAL A 40 2.29 -7.18 -0.44
CA VAL A 40 1.96 -5.99 0.35
C VAL A 40 1.07 -5.06 -0.46
N LYS A 41 -0.07 -4.66 0.10
CA LYS A 41 -0.91 -3.60 -0.46
C LYS A 41 -0.42 -2.24 0.01
N ILE A 42 -0.23 -1.33 -0.93
CA ILE A 42 0.36 -0.01 -0.65
C ILE A 42 -0.71 1.05 -0.89
N PHE A 43 -1.07 1.79 0.17
CA PHE A 43 -1.80 3.04 0.10
C PHE A 43 -0.81 4.20 0.20
N SER A 44 -0.88 5.17 -0.70
CA SER A 44 0.06 6.31 -0.73
C SER A 44 -0.67 7.64 -0.64
N VAL A 45 -0.07 8.62 0.03
CA VAL A 45 -0.70 9.92 0.29
C VAL A 45 0.32 11.00 0.03
N GLY A 46 0.01 11.87 -0.92
CA GLY A 46 0.77 13.09 -1.19
C GLY A 46 0.16 14.27 -0.45
N ILE A 47 1.00 15.05 0.24
CA ILE A 47 0.59 16.17 1.09
C ILE A 47 1.11 17.46 0.48
N GLY A 48 0.21 18.42 0.23
CA GLY A 48 0.56 19.72 -0.29
C GLY A 48 0.95 19.74 -1.77
N LYS A 49 1.68 20.80 -2.14
CA LYS A 49 1.98 21.14 -3.54
C LYS A 49 3.35 20.66 -4.01
N GLY A 50 4.24 20.29 -3.09
CA GLY A 50 5.63 19.89 -3.39
C GLY A 50 5.78 18.48 -3.98
N ILE A 51 4.72 17.69 -4.01
CA ILE A 51 4.75 16.30 -4.45
C ILE A 51 4.88 16.16 -5.98
N ASP A 52 5.41 15.01 -6.41
CA ASP A 52 5.19 14.48 -7.75
C ASP A 52 4.02 13.48 -7.70
N TRP A 53 2.86 13.86 -8.24
CA TRP A 53 1.69 12.98 -8.22
C TRP A 53 1.88 11.68 -9.01
N SER A 54 2.70 11.69 -10.07
CA SER A 54 3.02 10.47 -10.81
C SER A 54 3.84 9.50 -9.97
N GLU A 55 4.74 10.01 -9.13
CA GLU A 55 5.48 9.19 -8.17
C GLU A 55 4.57 8.60 -7.09
N VAL A 56 3.79 9.45 -6.40
CA VAL A 56 2.84 9.01 -5.36
C VAL A 56 1.90 7.95 -5.94
N HIS A 57 1.29 8.22 -7.09
CA HIS A 57 0.40 7.28 -7.75
C HIS A 57 1.11 5.98 -8.20
N GLY A 58 2.37 6.05 -8.65
CA GLY A 58 3.15 4.88 -9.04
C GLY A 58 3.56 3.97 -7.88
N ILE A 59 3.71 4.54 -6.68
CA ILE A 59 3.97 3.80 -5.44
C ILE A 59 2.74 2.95 -5.07
N ALA A 60 1.55 3.53 -5.19
CA ALA A 60 0.29 2.91 -4.83
C ALA A 60 0.07 1.52 -5.47
N SER A 61 -0.73 0.69 -4.81
CA SER A 61 -1.32 -0.51 -5.41
C SER A 61 -2.45 -0.15 -6.38
N THR A 62 -2.75 -1.05 -7.31
CA THR A 62 -3.92 -0.88 -8.20
C THR A 62 -5.15 -1.54 -7.57
N GLY A 63 -6.26 -0.82 -7.50
CA GLY A 63 -7.54 -1.37 -7.05
C GLY A 63 -8.26 -2.11 -8.16
N ARG A 64 -9.14 -3.05 -7.79
CA ARG A 64 -10.15 -3.55 -8.74
C ARG A 64 -11.11 -2.41 -9.05
N LYS A 65 -11.48 -2.24 -10.32
CA LYS A 65 -12.28 -1.11 -10.88
C LYS A 65 -13.69 -0.89 -10.28
N ARG A 66 -14.06 -1.50 -9.15
CA ARG A 66 -15.44 -1.55 -8.63
C ARG A 66 -15.65 -0.90 -7.25
N ALA A 67 -14.65 -0.31 -6.60
CA ALA A 67 -14.88 0.47 -5.39
C ALA A 67 -15.16 1.93 -5.76
N VAL A 68 -16.24 2.49 -5.21
CA VAL A 68 -16.70 3.87 -5.38
C VAL A 68 -15.62 4.90 -4.97
N PHE A 69 -14.58 4.47 -4.24
CA PHE A 69 -13.38 5.23 -3.96
C PHE A 69 -12.26 4.96 -4.98
N ARG A 70 -11.94 5.99 -5.76
CA ARG A 70 -10.89 5.96 -6.78
C ARG A 70 -9.50 6.03 -6.14
N GLY A 71 -8.96 4.87 -5.80
CA GLY A 71 -7.51 4.63 -5.84
C GLY A 71 -6.83 4.39 -4.50
N TRP A 72 -5.77 3.58 -4.53
CA TRP A 72 -4.86 3.38 -3.40
C TRP A 72 -3.88 4.56 -3.22
N SER A 73 -4.26 5.73 -3.72
CA SER A 73 -3.48 6.96 -3.68
C SER A 73 -4.40 8.13 -3.36
N ALA A 74 -4.03 8.99 -2.43
CA ALA A 74 -4.75 10.21 -2.09
C ALA A 74 -3.84 11.43 -2.17
N LYS A 75 -4.43 12.60 -2.43
CA LYS A 75 -3.76 13.89 -2.30
C LYS A 75 -4.53 14.73 -1.30
N VAL A 76 -3.81 15.30 -0.33
CA VAL A 76 -4.36 16.24 0.67
C VAL A 76 -3.59 17.55 0.58
N GLN A 77 -4.19 18.68 0.97
CA GLN A 77 -3.52 19.98 0.83
C GLN A 77 -2.50 20.25 1.94
N ASN A 78 -2.72 19.69 3.14
CA ASN A 78 -1.85 19.87 4.30
C ASN A 78 -2.07 18.74 5.32
N PHE A 79 -1.29 18.77 6.40
CA PHE A 79 -1.35 17.75 7.45
C PHE A 79 -2.64 17.77 8.27
N ILE A 80 -3.39 18.88 8.28
CA ILE A 80 -4.67 18.98 9.00
C ILE A 80 -5.71 18.06 8.36
N GLU A 81 -5.68 17.88 7.05
CA GLU A 81 -6.61 16.97 6.37
C GLU A 81 -6.48 15.52 6.81
N LEU A 82 -5.31 15.09 7.30
CA LEU A 82 -5.11 13.73 7.79
C LEU A 82 -5.92 13.42 9.06
N SER A 83 -6.29 14.45 9.83
CA SER A 83 -7.10 14.27 11.04
C SER A 83 -8.61 14.22 10.76
N LYS A 84 -9.04 14.61 9.55
CA LYS A 84 -10.44 14.65 9.17
C LYS A 84 -11.05 13.25 9.14
N THR A 85 -12.27 13.14 9.64
CA THR A 85 -13.06 11.90 9.65
C THR A 85 -13.16 11.29 8.25
N SER A 86 -13.33 12.11 7.21
CA SER A 86 -13.36 11.64 5.81
C SER A 86 -12.09 10.90 5.40
N PHE A 87 -10.92 11.39 5.80
CA PHE A 87 -9.64 10.74 5.48
C PHE A 87 -9.42 9.47 6.31
N LYS A 88 -9.83 9.49 7.60
CA LYS A 88 -9.82 8.30 8.44
C LYS A 88 -10.71 7.19 7.85
N HIS A 89 -11.91 7.53 7.38
CA HIS A 89 -12.81 6.59 6.70
C HIS A 89 -12.16 6.01 5.44
N GLN A 90 -11.54 6.86 4.61
CA GLN A 90 -10.86 6.39 3.40
C GLN A 90 -9.75 5.37 3.71
N ILE A 91 -8.88 5.65 4.67
CA ILE A 91 -7.82 4.69 5.08
C ILE A 91 -8.45 3.42 5.64
N THR A 92 -9.50 3.55 6.45
CA THR A 92 -10.18 2.41 7.08
C THR A 92 -10.80 1.49 6.03
N GLU A 93 -11.51 2.03 5.06
CA GLU A 93 -12.10 1.26 3.96
C GLU A 93 -11.04 0.55 3.11
N VAL A 94 -9.96 1.25 2.75
CA VAL A 94 -8.86 0.64 2.01
C VAL A 94 -8.23 -0.50 2.82
N ALA A 95 -7.97 -0.28 4.11
CA ALA A 95 -7.37 -1.28 4.97
C ALA A 95 -8.27 -2.52 5.13
N CYS A 96 -9.56 -2.31 5.40
CA CYS A 96 -10.56 -3.37 5.54
C CYS A 96 -10.74 -4.15 4.22
N SER A 97 -10.58 -3.50 3.06
CA SER A 97 -10.71 -4.19 1.76
C SER A 97 -9.60 -5.21 1.47
N VAL A 98 -8.45 -5.14 2.16
CA VAL A 98 -7.37 -6.14 2.02
C VAL A 98 -7.74 -7.45 2.73
N GLY A 99 -8.58 -7.36 3.76
CA GLY A 99 -8.93 -8.44 4.69
C GLY A 99 -9.74 -9.62 4.15
N SER A 100 -9.96 -9.72 2.84
CA SER A 100 -10.80 -10.77 2.24
C SER A 100 -10.10 -11.69 1.24
N VAL A 101 -8.77 -11.58 1.05
CA VAL A 101 -8.05 -12.42 0.09
C VAL A 101 -7.16 -13.43 0.82
N ILE A 102 -7.78 -14.48 1.36
CA ILE A 102 -7.10 -15.76 1.50
C ILE A 102 -7.24 -16.43 0.14
N LYS A 103 -6.17 -16.46 -0.67
CA LYS A 103 -6.18 -17.34 -1.84
C LYS A 103 -6.00 -18.77 -1.32
N PRO A 104 -6.84 -19.74 -1.74
CA PRO A 104 -6.66 -21.14 -1.37
C PRO A 104 -5.33 -21.77 -1.82
N HIS A 105 -4.52 -21.04 -2.59
CA HIS A 105 -3.28 -21.53 -3.21
C HIS A 105 -1.98 -21.05 -2.54
N ASP A 106 -2.05 -20.34 -1.40
CA ASP A 106 -0.86 -20.11 -0.57
C ASP A 106 -0.59 -21.33 0.33
N ARG A 107 -0.70 -22.54 -0.24
CA ARG A 107 -0.14 -23.77 0.33
C ARG A 107 1.36 -23.65 0.12
N PHE A 108 2.13 -23.57 1.20
CA PHE A 108 3.48 -24.08 1.16
C PHE A 108 3.34 -25.58 0.92
N ASP A 109 3.46 -26.00 -0.34
CA ASP A 109 3.90 -27.36 -0.63
C ASP A 109 5.36 -27.38 -0.19
N GLY A 110 5.56 -27.78 1.07
CA GLY A 110 6.88 -28.02 1.62
C GLY A 110 7.60 -28.99 0.69
N LEU A 111 8.61 -28.48 -0.01
CA LEU A 111 9.56 -29.33 -0.68
C LEU A 111 10.42 -29.95 0.42
N ILE A 112 10.09 -31.17 0.83
CA ILE A 112 11.08 -32.06 1.43
C ILE A 112 12.06 -32.37 0.29
N VAL A 113 13.17 -31.65 0.26
CA VAL A 113 14.39 -32.16 -0.35
C VAL A 113 15.04 -33.08 0.67
N ASN A 114 15.42 -34.27 0.20
CA ASN A 114 16.25 -35.20 0.97
C ASN A 114 17.64 -34.60 1.20
#